data_AF-A0A841BZH9-F1
#
_entry.id   AF-A0A841BZH9-F1
#
_cell.length_a   1.000
_cell.length_b   1.000
_cell.length_c   1.000
_cell.angle_alpha   90.00
_cell.angle_beta   90.00
_cell.angle_gamma   90.00
#
_symmetry.space_group_name_H-M   'P 1'
#
loop_
_entity.id
_entity.type
_entity.pdbx_description
1 polymer ?
#
loop_
_entity_poly.entity_id
_entity_poly.type
_entity_poly.pdbx_seq_one_letter_code
_entity_poly.pdbx_strand_id
1 'polypeptide(L)'
;MELVRAEIGSLAETAIGGIFFDQVPTSPYSVGPVAVAVRAARRWGFDTVLINPGRPTDSLYRGLGATICTFEGSWTEYIDGTTEGVRPGDAHIVHSIPTDQLAACLELMRGRGAGWGLATTEGCLVPSPSLTAV
;
A
#
# COMPACT_ATOMS: atom_id res chain seq x y z
N MET A 1 -10.88 -11.82 10.59
CA MET A 1 -11.40 -12.18 9.26
C MET A 1 -12.86 -11.76 9.06
N GLU A 2 -13.73 -11.95 10.05
CA GLU A 2 -15.14 -11.54 9.94
C GLU A 2 -15.31 -10.02 9.80
N LEU A 3 -14.58 -9.24 10.63
CA LEU A 3 -14.57 -7.77 10.55
C LEU A 3 -14.14 -7.25 9.17
N VAL A 4 -13.03 -7.76 8.63
CA VAL A 4 -12.53 -7.39 7.29
C VAL A 4 -13.56 -7.69 6.19
N ARG A 5 -14.29 -8.79 6.29
CA ARG A 5 -15.35 -9.12 5.31
C ARG A 5 -16.55 -8.18 5.41
N ALA A 6 -16.96 -7.82 6.62
CA ALA A 6 -18.07 -6.89 6.84
C ALA A 6 -17.72 -5.49 6.29
N GLU A 7 -16.49 -5.03 6.52
CA GLU A 7 -15.99 -3.76 6.00
C GLU A 7 -15.97 -3.73 4.46
N ILE A 8 -15.46 -4.79 3.81
CA ILE A 8 -15.50 -4.90 2.34
C ILE A 8 -16.93 -4.83 1.79
N GLY A 9 -17.88 -5.50 2.45
CA GLY A 9 -19.28 -5.48 2.03
C GLY A 9 -19.88 -4.07 2.09
N SER A 10 -19.63 -3.35 3.18
CA SER A 10 -20.06 -1.96 3.35
C SER A 10 -19.47 -1.04 2.27
N LEU A 11 -18.17 -1.18 1.97
CA LEU A 11 -17.51 -0.37 0.94
C LEU A 11 -18.05 -0.65 -0.47
N ALA A 12 -18.48 -1.89 -0.76
CA ALA A 12 -19.03 -2.25 -2.06
C ALA A 12 -20.37 -1.57 -2.37
N GLU A 13 -21.06 -1.04 -1.36
CA GLU A 13 -22.28 -0.25 -1.52
C GLU A 13 -21.97 1.23 -1.88
N THR A 14 -20.69 1.60 -1.97
CA THR A 14 -20.22 2.97 -2.27
C THR A 14 -19.55 3.05 -3.65
N ALA A 15 -19.17 4.26 -4.08
CA ALA A 15 -18.51 4.49 -5.37
C ALA A 15 -16.99 4.17 -5.39
N ILE A 16 -16.49 3.37 -4.44
CA ILE A 16 -15.06 3.04 -4.33
C ILE A 16 -14.66 2.04 -5.42
N GLY A 17 -13.57 2.32 -6.15
CA GLY A 17 -13.09 1.50 -7.27
C GLY A 17 -12.08 0.40 -6.93
N GLY A 18 -11.66 0.29 -5.66
CA GLY A 18 -10.65 -0.68 -5.24
C GLY A 18 -10.47 -0.76 -3.73
N ILE A 19 -9.71 -1.76 -3.28
CA ILE A 19 -9.43 -2.03 -1.86
C ILE A 19 -7.93 -1.98 -1.59
N PHE A 20 -7.55 -1.32 -0.51
CA PHE A 20 -6.20 -1.26 0.02
C PHE A 20 -6.19 -1.89 1.41
N PHE A 21 -5.55 -3.05 1.55
CA PHE A 21 -5.39 -3.70 2.86
C PHE A 21 -4.11 -3.21 3.52
N ASP A 22 -4.23 -2.49 4.63
CA ASP A 22 -3.09 -2.01 5.40
C ASP A 22 -2.58 -3.04 6.44
N GLN A 23 -1.35 -2.85 6.93
CA GLN A 23 -0.71 -3.68 7.96
C GLN A 23 -0.64 -5.17 7.62
N VAL A 24 -0.38 -5.48 6.35
CA VAL A 24 -0.31 -6.87 5.86
C VAL A 24 1.00 -7.52 6.34
N PRO A 25 0.95 -8.75 6.90
CA PRO A 25 2.17 -9.44 7.32
C PRO A 25 3.05 -9.80 6.12
N THR A 26 4.36 -9.95 6.36
CA THR A 26 5.34 -10.30 5.32
C THR A 26 5.71 -11.78 5.30
N SER A 27 5.43 -12.51 6.38
CA SER A 27 5.83 -13.90 6.58
C SER A 27 5.07 -14.84 5.63
N PRO A 28 5.73 -15.86 5.05
CA PRO A 28 5.06 -16.88 4.25
C PRO A 28 4.00 -17.66 5.05
N TYR A 29 4.15 -17.80 6.36
CA TYR A 29 3.18 -18.50 7.22
C TYR A 29 1.85 -17.75 7.39
N SER A 30 1.80 -16.48 7.01
CA SER A 30 0.62 -15.63 7.13
C SER A 30 -0.09 -15.38 5.79
N VAL A 31 0.36 -16.01 4.70
CA VAL A 31 -0.20 -15.78 3.35
C VAL A 31 -1.67 -16.22 3.23
N GLY A 32 -2.07 -17.27 3.96
CA GLY A 32 -3.42 -17.86 3.89
C GLY A 32 -4.53 -16.84 4.23
N PRO A 33 -4.52 -16.22 5.42
CA PRO A 33 -5.48 -15.17 5.77
C PRO A 33 -5.54 -14.01 4.77
N VAL A 34 -4.39 -13.57 4.25
CA VAL A 34 -4.31 -12.47 3.25
C VAL A 34 -4.95 -12.89 1.93
N ALA A 35 -4.71 -14.13 1.47
CA ALA A 35 -5.35 -14.68 0.29
C ALA A 35 -6.88 -14.72 0.41
N VAL A 36 -7.40 -15.03 1.60
CA VAL A 36 -8.84 -15.02 1.87
C VAL A 36 -9.42 -13.60 1.77
N ALA A 37 -8.72 -12.59 2.28
CA ALA A 37 -9.16 -11.19 2.19
C ALA A 37 -9.15 -10.68 0.73
N VAL A 38 -8.07 -10.92 -0.02
CA VAL A 38 -7.96 -10.54 -1.44
C VAL A 38 -9.07 -11.19 -2.28
N ARG A 39 -9.31 -12.50 -2.09
CA ARG A 39 -10.39 -13.20 -2.78
C ARG A 39 -11.77 -12.68 -2.42
N ALA A 40 -11.99 -12.28 -1.16
CA ALA A 40 -13.24 -11.68 -0.75
C ALA A 40 -13.48 -10.34 -1.45
N ALA A 41 -12.49 -9.44 -1.49
CA ALA A 41 -12.58 -8.17 -2.22
C ALA A 41 -12.92 -8.37 -3.69
N ARG A 42 -12.23 -9.30 -4.36
CA ARG A 42 -12.51 -9.65 -5.77
C ARG A 42 -13.93 -10.15 -5.99
N ARG A 43 -14.45 -10.98 -5.08
CA ARG A 43 -15.81 -11.51 -5.16
C ARG A 43 -16.88 -10.41 -5.01
N TRP A 44 -16.54 -9.32 -4.34
CA TRP A 44 -17.37 -8.12 -4.22
C TRP A 44 -17.19 -7.12 -5.37
N GLY A 45 -16.43 -7.48 -6.42
CA GLY A 45 -16.29 -6.67 -7.63
C GLY A 45 -15.11 -5.70 -7.62
N PHE A 46 -14.25 -5.73 -6.59
CA PHE A 46 -13.07 -4.86 -6.56
C PHE A 46 -11.95 -5.40 -7.45
N ASP A 47 -11.77 -4.78 -8.62
CA ASP A 47 -10.74 -5.19 -9.57
C ASP A 47 -9.36 -4.58 -9.30
N THR A 48 -9.29 -3.53 -8.51
CA THR A 48 -8.04 -2.96 -8.01
C THR A 48 -7.89 -3.37 -6.56
N VAL A 49 -6.91 -4.24 -6.26
CA VAL A 49 -6.62 -4.68 -4.89
C VAL A 49 -5.14 -4.48 -4.61
N LEU A 50 -4.85 -3.69 -3.60
CA LEU A 50 -3.51 -3.43 -3.08
C LEU A 50 -3.39 -4.05 -1.67
N ILE A 51 -2.19 -4.54 -1.35
CA ILE A 51 -1.82 -4.97 0.00
C ILE A 51 -0.61 -4.17 0.46
N ASN A 52 -0.63 -3.70 1.70
CA ASN A 52 0.45 -2.90 2.27
C ASN A 52 1.14 -3.58 3.45
N PRO A 53 2.25 -4.27 3.17
CA PRO A 53 3.20 -4.72 4.18
C PRO A 53 4.30 -3.70 4.52
N GLY A 54 4.37 -2.57 3.78
CA GLY A 54 5.38 -1.52 3.92
C GLY A 54 6.80 -1.91 3.49
N ARG A 55 7.03 -3.15 3.06
CA ARG A 55 8.34 -3.71 2.69
C ARG A 55 8.17 -4.94 1.81
N PRO A 56 9.23 -5.42 1.12
CA PRO A 56 9.15 -6.66 0.35
C PRO A 56 8.69 -7.85 1.20
N THR A 57 7.84 -8.69 0.61
CA THR A 57 7.28 -9.90 1.23
C THR A 57 7.88 -11.16 0.61
N ASP A 58 7.58 -12.30 1.23
CA ASP A 58 7.84 -13.59 0.60
C ASP A 58 7.19 -13.68 -0.80
N SER A 59 7.89 -14.34 -1.74
CA SER A 59 7.44 -14.52 -3.12
C SER A 59 6.03 -15.12 -3.27
N LEU A 60 5.55 -15.90 -2.28
CA LEU A 60 4.19 -16.47 -2.28
C LEU A 60 3.09 -15.41 -2.36
N TYR A 61 3.31 -14.21 -1.81
CA TYR A 61 2.34 -13.11 -1.88
C TYR A 61 2.11 -12.61 -3.31
N ARG A 62 3.08 -12.82 -4.21
CA ARG A 62 2.95 -12.45 -5.64
C ARG A 62 1.87 -13.28 -6.34
N GLY A 63 1.60 -14.50 -5.85
CA GLY A 63 0.54 -15.36 -6.37
C GLY A 63 -0.88 -14.91 -6.04
N LEU A 64 -1.05 -13.88 -5.19
CA LEU A 64 -2.36 -13.40 -4.78
C LEU A 64 -3.05 -12.53 -5.85
N GLY A 65 -2.30 -12.03 -6.84
CA GLY A 65 -2.84 -11.12 -7.87
C GLY A 65 -3.25 -9.74 -7.34
N ALA A 66 -2.73 -9.37 -6.17
CA ALA A 66 -2.82 -8.02 -5.62
C ALA A 66 -1.51 -7.26 -5.91
N THR A 67 -1.60 -5.95 -6.11
CA THR A 67 -0.43 -5.07 -6.10
C THR A 67 0.13 -5.00 -4.68
N ILE A 68 1.45 -5.11 -4.53
CA ILE A 68 2.11 -5.07 -3.22
C ILE A 68 2.76 -3.72 -3.02
N CYS A 69 2.50 -3.09 -1.87
CA CYS A 69 3.28 -1.95 -1.41
C CYS A 69 4.59 -2.43 -0.81
N THR A 70 5.67 -2.33 -1.57
CA THR A 70 6.99 -2.84 -1.17
C THR A 70 7.86 -1.80 -0.47
N PHE A 71 7.36 -0.59 -0.31
CA PHE A 71 8.04 0.44 0.47
C PHE A 71 7.01 1.35 1.12
N GLU A 72 7.13 1.51 2.43
CA GLU A 72 6.51 2.58 3.21
C GLU A 72 7.56 3.12 4.19
N GLY A 73 7.87 4.40 4.08
CA GLY A 73 8.86 5.03 4.95
C GLY A 73 9.19 6.47 4.58
N SER A 74 10.19 7.01 5.26
CA SER A 74 10.66 8.38 5.05
C SER A 74 11.43 8.54 3.74
N TRP A 75 11.54 9.78 3.25
CA TRP A 75 12.37 10.13 2.10
C TRP A 75 13.83 9.69 2.28
N THR A 76 14.40 9.89 3.47
CA THR A 76 15.77 9.47 3.80
C THR A 76 15.94 7.96 3.64
N GLU A 77 15.05 7.17 4.23
CA GLU A 77 15.07 5.71 4.08
C GLU A 77 14.83 5.28 2.63
N TYR A 78 14.04 6.05 1.88
CA TYR A 78 13.77 5.74 0.48
C TYR A 78 15.01 5.93 -0.39
N ILE A 79 15.72 7.05 -0.27
CA ILE A 79 16.96 7.30 -1.04
C ILE A 79 17.99 6.21 -0.77
N ASP A 80 18.23 5.90 0.51
CA ASP A 80 19.26 4.96 0.94
C ASP A 80 18.83 3.49 0.74
N GLY A 81 17.54 3.25 0.54
CA GLY A 81 16.95 1.92 0.43
C GLY A 81 17.36 1.15 -0.83
N THR A 82 17.41 -0.17 -0.70
CA THR A 82 17.62 -1.11 -1.80
C THR A 82 16.33 -1.40 -2.57
N THR A 83 16.46 -1.78 -3.85
CA THR A 83 15.36 -2.29 -4.68
C THR A 83 15.23 -3.81 -4.61
N GLU A 84 15.96 -4.48 -3.72
CA GLU A 84 15.86 -5.93 -3.53
C GLU A 84 14.42 -6.33 -3.17
N GLY A 85 13.86 -7.30 -3.91
CA GLY A 85 12.48 -7.78 -3.71
C GLY A 85 11.38 -6.87 -4.28
N VAL A 86 11.71 -5.66 -4.75
CA VAL A 86 10.81 -4.75 -5.47
C VAL A 86 10.64 -5.23 -6.91
N ARG A 87 9.42 -5.13 -7.45
CA ARG A 87 9.10 -5.47 -8.85
C ARG A 87 8.41 -4.30 -9.55
N PRO A 88 8.57 -4.17 -10.89
CA PRO A 88 7.81 -3.20 -11.66
C PRO A 88 6.29 -3.38 -11.43
N GLY A 89 5.59 -2.27 -11.20
CA GLY A 89 4.16 -2.26 -10.89
C GLY A 89 3.83 -2.25 -9.39
N ASP A 90 4.83 -2.42 -8.51
CA ASP A 90 4.63 -2.33 -7.06
C ASP A 90 4.24 -0.92 -6.62
N ALA A 91 3.64 -0.83 -5.43
CA ALA A 91 3.28 0.44 -4.82
C ALA A 91 4.40 0.92 -3.90
N HIS A 92 4.64 2.23 -3.86
CA HIS A 92 5.54 2.88 -2.91
C HIS A 92 4.83 4.04 -2.19
N ILE A 93 5.02 4.14 -0.89
CA ILE A 93 4.55 5.24 -0.05
C ILE A 93 5.78 5.91 0.57
N VAL A 94 6.02 7.17 0.23
CA VAL A 94 7.15 7.95 0.73
C VAL A 94 6.64 9.20 1.44
N HIS A 95 7.09 9.40 2.68
CA HIS A 95 6.69 10.55 3.49
C HIS A 95 7.90 11.37 3.95
N SER A 96 7.62 12.51 4.59
CA SER A 96 8.66 13.41 5.10
C SER A 96 9.63 13.87 3.99
N ILE A 97 9.09 14.14 2.80
CA ILE A 97 9.92 14.64 1.69
C ILE A 97 10.13 16.15 1.90
N PRO A 98 11.38 16.65 1.86
CA PRO A 98 11.62 18.09 1.80
C PRO A 98 10.83 18.70 0.64
N THR A 99 10.20 19.86 0.85
CA THR A 99 9.22 20.42 -0.09
C THR A 99 9.80 20.64 -1.50
N ASP A 100 11.09 20.93 -1.59
CA ASP A 100 11.85 21.10 -2.83
C ASP A 100 12.26 19.77 -3.52
N GLN A 101 12.09 18.63 -2.86
CA GLN A 101 12.49 17.31 -3.37
C GLN A 101 11.33 16.42 -3.82
N LEU A 102 10.08 16.90 -3.80
CA LEU A 102 8.93 16.12 -4.24
C LEU A 102 9.09 15.60 -5.68
N ALA A 103 9.57 16.43 -6.59
CA ALA A 103 9.82 16.02 -7.98
C ALA A 103 10.89 14.92 -8.07
N ALA A 104 11.99 15.06 -7.32
CA ALA A 104 13.05 14.05 -7.27
C ALA A 104 12.53 12.72 -6.71
N CYS A 105 11.67 12.76 -5.69
CA CYS A 105 11.03 11.57 -5.15
C CYS A 105 10.16 10.86 -6.20
N LEU A 106 9.32 11.60 -6.93
CA LEU A 106 8.46 11.01 -7.97
C LEU A 106 9.29 10.39 -9.11
N GLU A 107 10.38 11.04 -9.52
CA GLU A 107 11.31 10.48 -10.51
C GLU A 107 11.99 9.21 -10.00
N LEU A 108 12.44 9.19 -8.75
CA LEU A 108 13.04 8.00 -8.15
C LEU A 108 12.03 6.85 -8.04
N MET A 109 10.78 7.14 -7.67
CA MET A 109 9.70 6.14 -7.64
C MET A 109 9.48 5.51 -9.02
N ARG A 110 9.41 6.32 -10.08
CA ARG A 110 9.32 5.84 -11.47
C ARG A 110 10.54 5.02 -11.87
N GLY A 111 11.74 5.51 -11.55
CA GLY A 111 12.99 4.81 -11.83
C GLY A 111 13.11 3.44 -11.15
N ARG A 112 12.47 3.29 -9.98
CA ARG A 112 12.34 2.01 -9.26
C ARG A 112 11.16 1.14 -9.73
N GLY A 113 10.43 1.58 -10.75
CA GLY A 113 9.34 0.83 -11.36
C GLY A 113 8.02 0.89 -10.58
N ALA A 114 7.79 1.88 -9.72
CA ALA A 114 6.52 2.03 -9.01
C ALA A 114 5.36 2.17 -10.01
N GLY A 115 4.37 1.28 -9.92
CA GLY A 115 3.11 1.40 -10.65
C GLY A 115 2.10 2.27 -9.91
N TRP A 116 2.23 2.34 -8.59
CA TRP A 116 1.38 3.11 -7.69
C TRP A 116 2.26 3.89 -6.71
N GLY A 117 1.88 5.13 -6.40
CA GLY A 117 2.75 6.01 -5.63
C GLY A 117 1.97 7.00 -4.78
N LEU A 118 2.35 7.11 -3.51
CA LEU A 118 2.01 8.23 -2.65
C LEU A 118 3.30 8.91 -2.19
N ALA A 119 3.38 10.22 -2.39
CA ALA A 119 4.52 11.03 -1.97
C ALA A 119 4.00 12.23 -1.18
N THR A 120 4.42 12.37 0.08
CA THR A 120 3.99 13.47 0.95
C THR A 120 5.18 14.27 1.45
N THR A 121 5.07 15.60 1.35
CA THR A 121 6.08 16.51 1.86
C THR A 121 5.97 16.67 3.38
N GLU A 122 7.02 17.12 4.04
CA GLU A 122 7.02 17.42 5.49
C GLU A 122 5.90 18.38 5.91
N GLY A 123 5.47 19.28 5.02
CA GLY A 123 4.35 20.20 5.25
C GLY A 123 2.94 19.60 5.12
N CYS A 124 2.80 18.32 4.74
CA CYS A 124 1.50 17.68 4.51
C CYS A 124 0.87 17.10 5.80
N LEU A 125 1.66 16.92 6.86
CA LEU A 125 1.20 16.39 8.15
C LEU A 125 0.70 17.54 9.05
N VAL A 126 -0.33 18.26 8.61
CA VAL A 126 -1.13 19.07 9.52
C VAL A 126 -2.31 18.19 9.93
N PRO A 127 -2.32 17.58 11.13
CA PRO A 127 -3.48 16.82 11.56
C PRO A 127 -4.71 17.73 11.50
N SER A 128 -5.76 17.31 10.80
CA SER A 128 -7.03 18.03 10.85
C SER A 128 -7.49 18.07 12.31
N PRO A 129 -7.80 19.25 12.88
CA PRO A 129 -8.16 19.38 14.31
C PRO A 129 -9.50 18.72 14.69
N SER A 130 -10.04 17.82 13.88
CA SER A 130 -11.39 17.28 14.02
C SER A 130 -11.45 15.79 13.67
N LEU A 131 -10.76 14.97 14.45
CA LEU A 131 -11.13 13.57 14.68
C LEU A 131 -11.00 13.28 16.18
N THR A 132 -11.77 14.01 16.98
CA THR A 132 -12.16 13.49 18.30
C THR A 132 -13.25 12.46 18.03
N ALA A 133 -12.92 11.19 18.19
CA ALA A 133 -13.87 10.09 18.10
C ALA A 133 -15.07 10.37 19.02
N VAL A 134 -16.28 10.26 18.46
CA VAL A 134 -17.56 10.27 19.20
C VAL A 134 -17.84 8.85 19.66
#